data_AF-A0A1M5DI35-F1
#
_entry.id   AF-A0A1M5DI35-F1
#
_cell.length_a   1.000
_cell.length_b   1.000
_cell.length_c   1.000
_cell.angle_alpha   90.00
_cell.angle_beta   90.00
_cell.angle_gamma   90.00
#
_symmetry.space_group_name_H-M   'P 1'
#
loop_
_entity.id
_entity.type
_entity.pdbx_description
1 polymer ?
#
loop_
_entity_poly.entity_id
_entity_poly.type
_entity_poly.pdbx_seq_one_letter_code
_entity_poly.pdbx_strand_id
1 'polypeptide(L)' 'MKIRLLSGATVLVLGACANEPTPLPIIATQQAVTSTAVSSPVNYQDPLAGFTYRGPVGPRDWRAVNQEQSEGN' A
#
# COMPACT_ATOMS: atom_id res chain seq x y z
N MET A 1 41.87 16.98 -14.97
CA MET A 1 40.69 16.08 -14.98
C MET A 1 41.03 14.58 -14.97
N LYS A 2 42.15 14.14 -14.35
CA LYS A 2 42.54 12.71 -14.30
C LYS A 2 42.31 12.02 -12.95
N ILE A 3 42.22 12.79 -11.85
CA ILE A 3 42.13 12.26 -10.48
C ILE A 3 40.72 11.76 -10.14
N ARG A 4 39.66 12.30 -10.77
CA ARG A 4 38.27 11.95 -10.45
C ARG A 4 37.87 10.53 -10.88
N LEU A 5 38.55 9.95 -11.86
CA LEU A 5 38.31 8.59 -12.32
C LEU A 5 38.89 7.54 -11.37
N LEU A 6 39.98 7.87 -10.68
CA LEU A 6 40.65 6.97 -9.75
C LEU A 6 39.82 6.76 -8.48
N SER A 7 39.15 7.79 -7.97
CA SER A 7 38.34 7.68 -6.74
C SER A 7 37.08 6.83 -6.89
N GLY A 8 36.51 6.70 -8.10
CA GLY A 8 35.33 5.87 -8.34
C GLY A 8 35.65 4.37 -8.41
N ALA A 9 36.81 4.01 -8.97
CA ALA A 9 37.22 2.61 -9.12
C ALA A 9 37.53 1.93 -7.77
N THR A 10 38.04 2.68 -6.79
CA THR A 10 38.43 2.13 -5.48
C THR A 10 37.24 1.61 -4.67
N VAL A 11 36.09 2.27 -4.75
CA VAL A 11 34.88 1.87 -3.99
C VAL A 11 34.33 0.52 -4.47
N LEU A 12 34.40 0.26 -5.77
CA LEU A 12 33.96 -1.01 -6.37
C LEU A 12 34.90 -2.17 -6.00
N VAL A 13 36.21 -1.93 -5.97
CA VAL A 13 37.19 -2.95 -5.58
C VAL A 13 37.11 -3.27 -4.09
N LEU A 14 36.94 -2.26 -3.23
CA LEU A 14 36.85 -2.45 -1.78
C LEU A 14 35.53 -3.10 -1.34
N GLY A 15 34.42 -2.88 -2.07
CA GLY A 15 33.14 -3.53 -1.80
C GLY A 15 33.11 -5.02 -2.11
N ALA A 16 33.96 -5.49 -3.04
CA ALA A 16 34.06 -6.91 -3.41
C ALA A 16 34.87 -7.76 -2.42
N CYS A 17 35.58 -7.14 -1.47
CA CYS A 17 36.39 -7.82 -0.45
C CYS A 17 35.72 -7.89 0.93
N ALA A 18 34.44 -7.51 1.04
CA ALA A 18 33.70 -7.70 2.28
C ALA A 18 33.50 -9.21 2.54
N ASN A 19 34.23 -9.75 3.52
CA ASN A 19 34.15 -11.16 3.93
C ASN A 19 32.81 -11.52 4.59
N GLU A 20 31.99 -10.53 4.93
CA GLU A 20 30.73 -10.74 5.62
C GLU A 20 29.58 -10.75 4.61
N PRO A 21 28.89 -11.90 4.43
CA PRO A 21 27.69 -11.96 3.63
C PRO A 21 26.67 -10.93 4.13
N THR A 22 25.96 -10.29 3.22
CA THR A 22 24.84 -9.42 3.59
C THR A 22 23.90 -10.23 4.49
N PRO A 23 23.61 -9.79 5.73
CA PRO A 23 22.76 -10.56 6.62
C PRO A 23 21.40 -10.74 5.94
N LEU A 24 20.94 -11.98 5.91
CA LEU A 24 19.60 -12.29 5.43
C LEU A 24 18.57 -11.49 6.24
N PRO A 25 17.47 -11.04 5.63
CA PRO A 25 16.43 -10.32 6.36
C PRO A 25 15.94 -11.15 7.54
N ILE A 26 15.69 -10.48 8.67
CA ILE A 26 15.17 -11.11 9.89
C ILE A 26 13.72 -11.56 9.61
N ILE A 27 13.55 -12.85 9.29
CA ILE A 27 12.26 -13.48 8.95
C ILE A 27 11.42 -13.87 10.20
N ALA A 28 11.88 -13.56 11.41
CA ALA A 28 11.17 -13.87 12.64
C ALA A 28 9.74 -13.29 12.67
N THR A 29 9.53 -12.11 12.07
CA THR A 29 8.19 -11.50 11.94
C THR A 29 7.30 -12.20 10.92
N GLN A 30 7.86 -12.88 9.92
CA GLN A 30 7.13 -13.66 8.93
C GLN A 30 6.71 -15.03 9.47
N GLN A 31 7.53 -15.63 10.35
CA GLN A 31 7.18 -16.87 11.05
C GLN A 31 5.98 -16.71 12.00
N ALA A 32 5.75 -15.51 12.55
CA ALA A 32 4.58 -15.25 13.38
C ALA A 32 3.26 -15.39 12.60
N VAL A 33 3.25 -15.08 11.31
CA VAL A 33 2.06 -15.19 10.43
C VAL A 33 1.73 -16.65 10.11
N THR A 34 2.74 -17.52 10.06
CA THR A 34 2.57 -18.97 9.80
C THR A 34 2.43 -19.81 11.07
N SER A 35 2.67 -19.22 12.24
CA SER A 35 2.53 -19.91 13.52
C SER A 35 1.07 -20.23 13.83
N THR A 36 0.71 -21.51 13.77
CA THR A 36 -0.62 -22.01 14.15
C THR A 36 -0.95 -21.76 15.63
N ALA A 37 0.06 -21.50 16.47
CA ALA A 37 -0.12 -21.14 17.88
C ALA A 37 -0.58 -19.68 18.07
N VAL A 38 -0.31 -18.80 17.10
CA VAL A 38 -0.74 -17.38 17.09
C VAL A 38 -1.93 -17.17 16.15
N SER A 39 -2.14 -18.08 15.20
CA SER A 39 -3.32 -18.14 14.36
C SER A 39 -4.54 -18.52 15.19
N SER A 40 -5.20 -17.51 15.76
CA SER A 40 -6.59 -17.68 16.16
C SER A 40 -7.39 -18.05 14.91
N PRO A 41 -8.37 -18.97 14.97
CA PRO A 41 -9.26 -19.20 13.84
C PRO A 41 -9.90 -17.86 13.49
N VAL A 42 -9.50 -17.29 12.36
CA VAL A 42 -10.17 -16.13 11.79
C VAL A 42 -11.53 -16.66 11.37
N ASN A 43 -12.51 -16.50 12.25
CA ASN A 43 -13.90 -16.78 11.92
C ASN A 43 -14.22 -15.91 10.72
N TYR A 44 -14.41 -16.55 9.57
CA TYR A 44 -14.75 -15.88 8.34
C TYR A 44 -15.96 -14.98 8.61
N GLN A 45 -15.77 -13.67 8.44
CA GLN A 45 -16.85 -12.70 8.44
C GLN A 45 -17.13 -12.38 6.98
N ASP A 46 -18.42 -12.41 6.60
CA ASP A 46 -18.84 -11.99 5.28
C ASP A 46 -18.51 -10.50 5.09
N PRO A 47 -17.61 -10.13 4.15
CA PRO A 47 -17.22 -8.74 3.92
C PRO A 47 -18.37 -7.89 3.36
N LEU A 48 -19.45 -8.53 2.90
CA LEU A 48 -20.65 -7.88 2.40
C LEU A 48 -21.81 -7.94 3.39
N ALA A 49 -21.59 -8.40 4.63
CA ALA A 49 -22.62 -8.38 5.66
C ALA A 49 -23.15 -6.95 5.86
N GLY A 50 -24.45 -6.75 5.62
CA GLY A 50 -25.10 -5.45 5.72
C GLY A 50 -24.91 -4.53 4.50
N PHE A 51 -24.25 -5.00 3.44
CA PHE A 51 -24.11 -4.21 2.21
C PHE A 51 -25.48 -4.00 1.53
N THR A 52 -25.80 -2.74 1.24
CA THR A 52 -26.95 -2.38 0.41
C THR A 52 -26.46 -1.61 -0.80
N TYR A 53 -26.68 -2.16 -1.99
CA TYR A 53 -26.32 -1.50 -3.24
C TYR A 53 -27.12 -0.20 -3.43
N ARG A 54 -26.44 0.86 -3.85
CA ARG A 54 -27.02 2.11 -4.35
C ARG A 54 -26.46 2.34 -5.74
N GLY A 55 -27.31 2.22 -6.76
CA GLY A 55 -26.92 2.54 -8.13
C GLY A 55 -26.63 4.04 -8.27
N PRO A 56 -25.88 4.45 -9.31
CA PRO A 56 -25.79 5.84 -9.68
C PRO A 56 -27.21 6.38 -9.91
N VAL A 57 -27.65 7.30 -9.06
CA VAL A 57 -28.83 8.10 -9.38
C VAL A 57 -28.37 9.11 -10.42
N GLY A 58 -29.11 9.20 -11.53
CA GLY A 58 -28.87 10.24 -12.53
C GLY A 58 -28.89 11.63 -11.87
N PRO A 59 -28.29 12.64 -12.50
CA PRO A 59 -28.41 14.00 -12.01
C PRO A 59 -29.90 14.34 -11.84
N ARG A 60 -30.25 15.03 -10.75
CA ARG A 60 -31.60 15.58 -10.57
C ARG A 60 -31.94 16.43 -11.78
N ASP A 61 -33.21 16.45 -12.19
CA ASP A 61 -33.65 17.34 -13.26
C ASP A 61 -33.34 18.79 -12.89
N TRP A 62 -32.53 19.44 -13.73
CA TRP A 62 -32.01 20.77 -13.46
C TRP A 62 -33.13 21.82 -13.41
N ARG A 63 -34.24 21.60 -14.14
CA ARG A 63 -35.39 22.53 -14.13
C ARG A 63 -36.08 22.54 -12.76
N ALA A 64 -36.25 21.37 -12.15
CA ALA A 64 -36.81 21.25 -10.81
C ALA A 64 -35.93 21.96 -9.76
N VAL A 65 -34.61 21.81 -9.85
CA VAL A 65 -33.66 22.47 -8.96
C VAL A 65 -33.72 23.99 -9.11
N ASN A 66 -33.79 24.51 -10.34
CA ASN A 66 -33.90 25.95 -10.57
C ASN A 66 -35.21 26.55 -10.00
N GLN A 67 -36.31 25.80 -10.04
CA GLN A 67 -37.57 26.26 -9.45
C GLN A 67 -37.48 26.32 -7.92
N GLU A 68 -36.89 25.30 -7.28
CA GLU A 68 -36.63 25.28 -5.83
C GLU A 68 -35.78 26.47 -5.38
N GLN A 69 -34.77 26.84 -6.19
CA GLN A 69 -33.83 27.92 -5.90
C GLN A 69 -34.29 29.31 -6.36
N SER A 70 -35.49 29.42 -6.95
CA SER A 70 -36.00 30.73 -7.35
C SER A 70 -36.30 31.59 -6.13
N GLU A 71 -35.87 32.85 -6.16
CA GLU A 71 -35.98 33.83 -5.05
C GLU A 71 -37.43 34.19 -4.66
N GLY A 72 -38.42 33.59 -5.33
CA GLY A 72 -39.85 33.78 -5.08
C GLY A 72 -40.52 32.71 -4.21
N ASN A 73 -39.74 31.84 -3.54
CA ASN A 73 -40.21 30.92 -2.49
C ASN A 73 -40.15 31.56 -1.11
#